data_AF-A0A1C0VLJ2-F1
#
_entry.id   AF-A0A1C0VLJ2-F1
#
_cell.length_a   1.000
_cell.length_b   1.000
_cell.length_c   1.000
_cell.angle_alpha   90.00
_cell.angle_beta   90.00
_cell.angle_gamma   90.00
#
_symmetry.space_group_name_H-M   'P 1'
#
loop_
_entity.id
_entity.type
_entity.pdbx_description
1 polymer ?
#
loop_
_entity_poly.entity_id
_entity_poly.type
_entity_poly.pdbx_seq_one_letter_code
_entity_poly.pdbx_strand_id
1 'polypeptide(L)'
;MSRPPEIDRVIEAFKNKDYRTAARLLNPLLTSHPRDPWVQLYAARLHELAGRPTVAEPIYRELLRNTTNPNPKILAQARQGLQRLETADRTQRQAAITQARAAASQAVRQGTNQGDRLPKPAHGILILEPIASDDRPEAAKQFARIFDLDPYTARMQLPSRDWRLYRTGLLGELQVYAEALQSHQIPCFCVDEKAVQAVKTFTIKHFQSVDPDPIVICENDRHQLGTLAFRWAEVSQRVLGAVPVVESVIDLNARGQIVRRDQTQDWVPLVDLHLPDRGCILRLCESAYQFDRGVAFAPMGFSPNSFVQELDDGRPTRRTQWNALVTFVAQQTPIARVFDRFTGFAETALDYRELLDRLNPQIPVPRRNAQPMREDAAFALYSRVSFCRPNSPIR
;
A
#
# COMPACT_ATOMS: atom_id res chain seq x y z
N MET A 1 -6.95 47.81 -16.66
CA MET A 1 -8.09 47.19 -17.36
C MET A 1 -9.35 47.66 -16.70
N SER A 2 -10.27 48.26 -17.46
CA SER A 2 -11.52 48.80 -16.91
C SER A 2 -12.47 47.65 -16.60
N ARG A 3 -13.12 47.72 -15.43
CA ARG A 3 -14.12 46.76 -14.97
C ARG A 3 -15.35 46.87 -15.88
N PRO A 4 -15.88 45.78 -16.47
CA PRO A 4 -17.12 45.86 -17.25
C PRO A 4 -18.23 46.42 -16.35
N PRO A 5 -18.95 47.48 -16.72
CA PRO A 5 -19.98 48.09 -15.86
C PRO A 5 -21.09 47.10 -15.50
N GLU A 6 -21.31 46.09 -16.36
CA GLU A 6 -22.30 45.03 -16.16
C GLU A 6 -21.95 44.08 -15.01
N ILE A 7 -20.66 43.94 -14.65
CA ILE A 7 -20.24 43.10 -13.53
C ILE A 7 -20.64 43.70 -12.18
N ASP A 8 -20.93 45.01 -12.12
CA ASP A 8 -21.35 45.69 -10.89
C ASP A 8 -22.69 45.14 -10.39
N ARG A 9 -23.59 44.82 -11.33
CA ARG A 9 -24.88 44.19 -11.05
C ARG A 9 -24.71 42.75 -10.57
N VAL A 10 -23.74 42.01 -11.11
CA VAL A 10 -23.39 40.66 -10.62
C VAL A 10 -22.88 40.75 -9.18
N ILE A 11 -22.00 41.72 -8.89
CA ILE A 11 -21.43 41.94 -7.55
C ILE A 11 -22.51 42.28 -6.53
N GLU A 12 -23.47 43.12 -6.90
CA GLU A 12 -24.60 43.47 -6.06
C GLU A 12 -25.51 42.26 -5.78
N ALA A 13 -25.81 41.46 -6.80
CA ALA A 13 -26.57 40.22 -6.63
C ALA A 13 -25.86 39.24 -5.68
N PHE A 14 -24.52 39.14 -5.76
CA PHE A 14 -23.71 38.35 -4.82
C PHE A 14 -23.76 38.88 -3.38
N LYS A 15 -23.76 40.21 -3.18
CA LYS A 15 -23.90 40.82 -1.85
C LYS A 15 -25.27 40.54 -1.24
N ASN A 16 -26.31 40.54 -2.06
CA ASN A 16 -27.70 40.27 -1.66
C ASN A 16 -28.02 38.76 -1.53
N LYS A 17 -27.02 37.88 -1.73
CA LYS A 17 -27.18 36.41 -1.76
C LYS A 17 -28.17 35.91 -2.83
N ASP A 18 -28.47 36.72 -3.84
CA ASP A 18 -29.33 36.33 -4.96
C ASP A 18 -28.48 35.66 -6.06
N TYR A 19 -28.12 34.41 -5.82
CA TYR A 19 -27.27 33.64 -6.71
C TYR A 19 -27.95 33.25 -8.03
N ARG A 20 -29.29 33.21 -8.05
CA ARG A 20 -30.07 32.95 -9.28
C ARG A 20 -29.96 34.15 -10.22
N THR A 21 -30.15 35.36 -9.71
CA THR A 21 -29.99 36.57 -10.50
C THR A 21 -28.53 36.77 -10.90
N ALA A 22 -27.57 36.48 -10.01
CA ALA A 22 -26.15 36.53 -10.35
C ALA A 22 -25.79 35.59 -11.51
N ALA A 23 -26.28 34.35 -11.52
CA ALA A 23 -26.06 33.39 -12.61
C ALA A 23 -26.67 33.85 -13.94
N ARG A 24 -27.91 34.37 -13.90
CA ARG A 24 -28.58 34.91 -15.10
C ARG A 24 -27.82 36.09 -15.71
N LEU A 25 -27.27 36.96 -14.87
CA LEU A 25 -26.48 38.13 -15.30
C LEU A 25 -25.08 37.74 -15.77
N LEU A 26 -24.49 36.67 -15.23
CA LEU A 26 -23.13 36.23 -15.55
C LEU A 26 -23.06 35.40 -16.84
N ASN A 27 -24.06 34.59 -17.17
CA ASN A 27 -24.05 33.73 -18.37
C ASN A 27 -23.80 34.49 -19.70
N PRO A 28 -24.45 35.63 -19.96
CA PRO A 28 -24.15 36.45 -21.15
C PRO A 28 -22.70 36.96 -21.14
N LEU A 29 -22.19 37.36 -19.97
CA LEU A 29 -20.83 37.88 -19.80
C LEU A 29 -19.75 36.81 -20.03
N LEU A 30 -20.03 35.56 -19.68
CA LEU A 30 -19.14 34.43 -19.99
C LEU A 30 -19.04 34.18 -21.49
N THR A 31 -20.07 34.55 -22.26
CA THR A 31 -20.08 34.40 -23.72
C THR A 31 -19.41 35.59 -24.41
N SER A 32 -19.69 36.82 -23.97
CA SER A 32 -19.12 38.04 -24.57
C SER A 32 -17.68 38.32 -24.12
N HIS A 33 -17.33 37.98 -22.89
CA HIS A 33 -16.04 38.26 -22.27
C HIS A 33 -15.44 37.03 -21.55
N PRO A 34 -15.21 35.92 -22.27
CA PRO A 34 -14.76 34.65 -21.69
C PRO A 34 -13.39 34.71 -21.01
N ARG A 35 -12.56 35.72 -21.33
CA ARG A 35 -11.22 35.88 -20.74
C ARG A 35 -11.14 37.01 -19.72
N ASP A 36 -12.26 37.67 -19.40
CA ASP A 36 -12.25 38.76 -18.42
C ASP A 36 -12.05 38.20 -16.99
N PRO A 37 -11.02 38.67 -16.24
CA PRO A 37 -10.72 38.14 -14.92
C PRO A 37 -11.83 38.33 -13.87
N TRP A 38 -12.67 39.37 -13.98
CA TRP A 38 -13.79 39.56 -13.07
C TRP A 38 -14.93 38.60 -13.38
N VAL A 39 -15.23 38.40 -14.67
CA VAL A 39 -16.23 37.42 -15.11
C VAL A 39 -15.83 36.01 -14.64
N GLN A 40 -14.57 35.62 -14.85
CA GLN A 40 -14.04 34.33 -14.42
C GLN A 40 -14.07 34.15 -12.89
N LEU A 41 -13.76 35.20 -12.12
CA LEU A 41 -13.82 35.15 -10.65
C LEU A 41 -15.23 34.84 -10.14
N TYR A 42 -16.26 35.50 -10.67
CA TYR A 42 -17.64 35.26 -10.26
C TYR A 42 -18.20 33.93 -10.80
N ALA A 43 -17.67 33.43 -11.91
CA ALA A 43 -18.01 32.10 -12.42
C ALA A 43 -17.49 31.02 -11.47
N ALA A 44 -16.22 31.11 -11.06
CA ALA A 44 -15.65 30.22 -10.04
C ALA A 44 -16.46 30.26 -8.74
N ARG A 45 -16.89 31.46 -8.32
CA ARG A 45 -17.69 31.63 -7.09
C ARG A 45 -19.09 31.04 -7.19
N LEU A 46 -19.74 31.08 -8.36
CA LEU A 46 -21.00 30.37 -8.57
C LEU A 46 -20.80 28.85 -8.55
N HIS A 47 -19.74 28.33 -9.16
CA HIS A 47 -19.42 26.90 -9.11
C HIS A 47 -19.10 26.42 -7.70
N GLU A 48 -18.39 27.23 -6.90
CA GLU A 48 -18.15 27.00 -5.48
C GLU A 48 -19.49 26.87 -4.72
N LEU A 49 -20.41 27.84 -4.87
CA LEU A 49 -21.70 27.83 -4.19
C LEU A 49 -22.65 26.73 -4.69
N ALA A 50 -22.49 26.29 -5.93
CA ALA A 50 -23.25 25.18 -6.51
C ALA A 50 -22.72 23.80 -6.10
N GLY A 51 -21.73 23.72 -5.21
CA GLY A 51 -21.13 22.45 -4.76
C GLY A 51 -20.29 21.77 -5.84
N ARG A 52 -19.68 22.54 -6.76
CA ARG A 52 -18.83 22.04 -7.84
C ARG A 52 -17.37 22.50 -7.66
N PRO A 53 -16.68 22.05 -6.59
CA PRO A 53 -15.30 22.48 -6.30
C PRO A 53 -14.30 22.10 -7.40
N THR A 54 -14.52 20.97 -8.07
CA THR A 54 -13.69 20.47 -9.19
C THR A 54 -13.72 21.41 -10.41
N VAL A 55 -14.76 22.21 -10.55
CA VAL A 55 -14.88 23.22 -11.62
C VAL A 55 -14.40 24.59 -11.13
N ALA A 56 -14.66 24.94 -9.87
CA ALA A 56 -14.27 26.23 -9.30
C ALA A 56 -12.75 26.38 -9.09
N GLU A 57 -12.09 25.34 -8.58
CA GLU A 57 -10.65 25.36 -8.29
C GLU A 57 -9.76 25.70 -9.50
N PRO A 58 -9.88 25.04 -10.68
CA PRO A 58 -9.01 25.34 -11.81
C PRO A 58 -9.17 26.80 -12.28
N ILE A 59 -10.39 27.35 -12.24
CA ILE A 59 -10.65 28.75 -12.61
C ILE A 59 -9.93 29.71 -11.64
N TYR A 60 -10.03 29.47 -10.32
CA TYR A 60 -9.30 30.27 -9.34
C TYR A 60 -7.78 30.17 -9.52
N ARG A 61 -7.24 28.99 -9.82
CA ARG A 61 -5.80 28.82 -10.09
C ARG A 61 -5.36 29.53 -11.38
N GLU A 62 -6.19 29.51 -12.41
CA GLU A 62 -5.92 30.21 -13.67
C GLU A 62 -5.87 31.73 -13.46
N LEU A 63 -6.79 32.28 -12.66
CA LEU A 63 -6.80 33.70 -12.27
C LEU A 63 -5.52 34.14 -11.55
N LEU A 64 -4.85 33.23 -10.84
CA LEU A 64 -3.57 33.50 -10.18
C LEU A 64 -2.37 33.42 -11.13
N ARG A 65 -2.50 32.70 -12.25
CA ARG A 65 -1.43 32.48 -13.25
C ARG A 65 -1.48 33.48 -14.41
N ASN A 66 -2.68 33.77 -14.92
CA ASN A 66 -2.91 34.49 -16.17
C ASN A 66 -3.38 35.93 -15.95
N THR A 67 -2.53 36.79 -15.36
CA THR A 67 -2.81 38.24 -15.36
C THR A 67 -1.62 39.04 -15.84
N THR A 68 -1.66 39.49 -17.09
CA THR A 68 -0.70 40.41 -17.73
C THR A 68 -0.68 41.81 -17.08
N ASN A 69 -1.51 42.05 -16.06
CA ASN A 69 -1.41 43.15 -15.10
C ASN A 69 -2.25 42.75 -13.85
N PRO A 70 -1.63 42.32 -12.74
CA PRO A 70 -2.35 41.71 -11.62
C PRO A 70 -3.23 42.72 -10.89
N ASN A 71 -4.56 42.56 -10.96
CA ASN A 71 -5.47 43.31 -10.09
C ASN A 71 -5.45 42.70 -8.68
N PRO A 72 -4.97 43.42 -7.65
CA PRO A 72 -4.78 42.85 -6.31
C PRO A 72 -6.09 42.37 -5.67
N LYS A 73 -7.24 42.97 -6.01
CA LYS A 73 -8.55 42.54 -5.48
C LYS A 73 -8.97 41.18 -6.02
N ILE A 74 -8.74 40.92 -7.31
CA ILE A 74 -9.07 39.64 -7.94
C ILE A 74 -8.18 38.54 -7.37
N LEU A 75 -6.88 38.81 -7.26
CA LEU A 75 -5.93 37.86 -6.67
C LEU A 75 -6.29 37.53 -5.22
N ALA A 76 -6.64 38.53 -4.40
CA ALA A 76 -7.06 38.31 -3.02
C ALA A 76 -8.34 37.46 -2.94
N GLN A 77 -9.34 37.74 -3.77
CA GLN A 77 -10.59 36.97 -3.79
C GLN A 77 -10.41 35.55 -4.34
N ALA A 78 -9.55 35.35 -5.34
CA ALA A 78 -9.22 34.02 -5.86
C ALA A 78 -8.49 33.16 -4.80
N ARG A 79 -7.52 33.74 -4.08
CA ARG A 79 -6.87 33.07 -2.94
C ARG A 79 -7.87 32.71 -1.84
N GLN A 80 -8.76 33.64 -1.51
CA GLN A 80 -9.81 33.39 -0.51
C GLN A 80 -10.78 32.29 -0.98
N GLY A 81 -11.09 32.23 -2.27
CA GLY A 81 -11.88 31.15 -2.88
C GLY A 81 -11.21 29.79 -2.72
N LEU A 82 -9.93 29.68 -3.07
CA LEU A 82 -9.15 28.46 -2.86
C LEU A 82 -9.12 28.04 -1.38
N GLN A 83 -8.90 28.99 -0.46
CA GLN A 83 -8.89 28.71 0.97
C GLN A 83 -10.25 28.19 1.48
N ARG A 84 -11.37 28.73 0.97
CA ARG A 84 -12.71 28.23 1.32
C ARG A 84 -12.95 26.82 0.81
N LEU A 85 -12.55 26.53 -0.44
CA LEU A 85 -12.66 25.19 -1.02
C LEU A 85 -11.84 24.17 -0.20
N GLU A 86 -10.60 24.51 0.16
CA GLU A 86 -9.74 23.64 0.98
C GLU A 86 -10.31 23.44 2.39
N THR A 87 -10.85 24.49 3.01
CA THR A 87 -11.48 24.39 4.34
C THR A 87 -12.74 23.54 4.31
N ALA A 88 -13.56 23.67 3.27
CA ALA A 88 -14.78 22.87 3.10
C ALA A 88 -14.45 21.38 2.92
N ASP A 89 -13.49 21.05 2.06
CA ASP A 89 -13.01 19.68 1.84
C ASP A 89 -12.46 19.06 3.14
N ARG A 90 -11.60 19.80 3.86
CA ARG A 90 -11.07 19.36 5.17
C ARG A 90 -12.19 19.10 6.17
N THR A 91 -13.17 19.99 6.26
CA THR A 91 -14.29 19.86 7.19
C THR A 91 -15.17 18.66 6.86
N GLN A 92 -15.47 18.46 5.56
CA GLN A 92 -16.24 17.31 5.09
C GLN A 92 -15.52 16.00 5.40
N ARG A 93 -14.20 15.92 5.14
CA ARG A 93 -13.39 14.75 5.46
C ARG A 93 -13.37 14.48 6.97
N GLN A 94 -13.19 15.51 7.78
CA GLN A 94 -13.18 15.36 9.24
C GLN A 94 -14.55 14.90 9.76
N ALA A 95 -15.65 15.36 9.17
CA ALA A 95 -17.00 14.89 9.48
C ALA A 95 -17.17 13.41 9.11
N ALA A 96 -16.72 13.01 7.92
CA ALA A 96 -16.75 11.61 7.47
C ALA A 96 -15.91 10.69 8.39
N ILE A 97 -14.71 11.11 8.80
CA ILE A 97 -13.87 10.38 9.77
C ILE A 97 -14.59 10.25 11.11
N THR A 98 -15.20 11.33 11.60
CA THR A 98 -15.93 11.33 12.88
C THR A 98 -17.13 10.38 12.82
N GLN A 99 -17.87 10.41 11.71
CA GLN A 99 -18.99 9.51 11.47
C GLN A 99 -18.54 8.05 11.37
N ALA A 100 -17.45 7.76 10.66
CA ALA A 100 -16.89 6.41 10.54
C ALA A 100 -16.46 5.86 11.91
N ARG A 101 -15.82 6.69 12.75
CA ARG A 101 -15.45 6.32 14.13
C ARG A 101 -16.67 6.08 15.02
N ALA A 102 -17.71 6.91 14.90
CA ALA A 102 -18.95 6.75 15.62
C ALA A 102 -19.69 5.46 15.21
N ALA A 103 -19.78 5.18 13.91
CA ALA A 103 -20.38 3.96 13.37
C ALA A 103 -19.65 2.70 13.86
N ALA A 104 -18.30 2.71 13.86
CA ALA A 104 -17.51 1.62 14.41
C ALA A 104 -17.81 1.38 15.90
N SER A 105 -18.00 2.46 16.67
CA SER A 105 -18.34 2.37 18.10
C SER A 105 -19.77 1.87 18.33
N GLN A 106 -20.72 2.20 17.45
CA GLN A 106 -22.11 1.73 17.52
C GLN A 106 -22.24 0.26 17.13
N ALA A 107 -21.54 -0.18 16.07
CA ALA A 107 -21.52 -1.58 15.65
C ALA A 107 -21.04 -2.50 16.77
N VAL A 108 -20.04 -2.04 17.55
CA VAL A 108 -19.56 -2.76 18.75
C VAL A 108 -20.65 -2.93 19.81
N ARG A 109 -21.49 -1.91 20.03
CA ARG A 109 -22.56 -1.94 21.05
C ARG A 109 -23.76 -2.78 20.63
N GLN A 110 -24.06 -2.85 19.33
CA GLN A 110 -25.17 -3.64 18.79
C GLN A 110 -24.82 -5.13 18.65
N GLY A 111 -23.53 -5.46 18.49
CA GLY A 111 -23.05 -6.84 18.41
C GLY A 111 -22.81 -7.53 19.77
N THR A 112 -23.09 -6.86 20.89
CA THR A 112 -22.92 -7.41 22.24
C THR A 112 -24.22 -7.90 22.85
N ASN A 113 -24.32 -9.20 23.05
CA ASN A 113 -25.25 -9.77 24.03
C ASN A 113 -24.74 -9.45 25.46
N GLN A 114 -25.64 -9.18 26.40
CA GLN A 114 -25.31 -8.97 27.81
C GLN A 114 -24.58 -10.21 28.38
N GLY A 115 -23.25 -10.13 28.48
CA GLY A 115 -22.41 -11.19 29.04
C GLY A 115 -21.04 -11.37 28.36
N ASP A 116 -20.91 -10.97 27.09
CA ASP A 116 -19.66 -11.10 26.34
C ASP A 116 -18.77 -9.84 26.41
N ARG A 117 -17.45 -10.03 26.34
CA ARG A 117 -16.48 -8.92 26.21
C ARG A 117 -16.84 -8.08 24.97
N LEU A 118 -16.95 -6.75 25.13
CA LEU A 118 -17.19 -5.83 24.02
C LEU A 118 -16.22 -6.12 22.86
N PRO A 119 -16.72 -6.37 21.63
CA PRO A 119 -15.87 -6.55 20.47
C PRO A 119 -15.08 -5.25 20.24
N LYS A 120 -13.77 -5.36 20.01
CA LYS A 120 -12.96 -4.19 19.68
C LYS A 120 -13.28 -3.72 18.25
N PRO A 121 -13.30 -2.40 17.98
CA PRO A 121 -13.50 -1.88 16.64
C PRO A 121 -12.42 -2.41 15.68
N ALA A 122 -12.77 -2.61 14.41
CA ALA A 122 -11.86 -3.17 13.42
C ALA A 122 -10.69 -2.21 13.15
N HIS A 123 -9.48 -2.76 13.18
CA HIS A 123 -8.25 -2.06 12.81
C HIS A 123 -7.87 -2.42 11.38
N GLY A 124 -7.29 -1.47 10.66
CA GLY A 124 -6.83 -1.66 9.29
C GLY A 124 -5.40 -1.18 9.07
N ILE A 125 -4.88 -1.55 7.91
CA ILE A 125 -3.57 -1.17 7.40
C ILE A 125 -3.79 -0.52 6.02
N LEU A 126 -3.30 0.72 5.88
CA LEU A 126 -3.32 1.49 4.63
C LEU A 126 -1.96 1.37 3.94
N ILE A 127 -1.98 0.84 2.71
CA ILE A 127 -0.80 0.64 1.87
C ILE A 127 -0.89 1.56 0.66
N LEU A 128 0.19 2.30 0.39
CA LEU A 128 0.37 3.07 -0.83
C LEU A 128 1.07 2.21 -1.88
N GLU A 129 0.57 2.27 -3.11
CA GLU A 129 1.16 1.63 -4.26
C GLU A 129 2.04 2.60 -5.06
N PRO A 130 2.97 2.10 -5.89
CA PRO A 130 3.88 2.94 -6.64
C PRO A 130 3.14 3.89 -7.58
N ILE A 131 3.64 5.13 -7.65
CA ILE A 131 3.13 6.15 -8.58
C ILE A 131 4.16 6.38 -9.68
N ALA A 132 3.69 6.46 -10.92
CA ALA A 132 4.53 6.80 -12.07
C ALA A 132 5.22 8.16 -11.88
N SER A 133 6.41 8.32 -12.45
CA SER A 133 7.21 9.56 -12.30
C SER A 133 6.43 10.81 -12.71
N ASP A 134 5.59 10.68 -13.74
CA ASP A 134 4.93 11.79 -14.42
C ASP A 134 3.74 12.31 -13.61
N ASP A 135 3.04 11.42 -12.91
CA ASP A 135 1.89 11.76 -12.05
C ASP A 135 2.32 12.24 -10.66
N ARG A 136 3.56 11.94 -10.26
CA ARG A 136 4.07 12.17 -8.90
C ARG A 136 3.97 13.63 -8.42
N PRO A 137 4.26 14.67 -9.23
CA PRO A 137 4.16 16.06 -8.76
C PRO A 137 2.73 16.45 -8.39
N GLU A 138 1.73 15.97 -9.12
CA GLU A 138 0.34 16.28 -8.81
C GLU A 138 -0.18 15.42 -7.67
N ALA A 139 0.14 14.12 -7.68
CA ALA A 139 -0.13 13.22 -6.57
C ALA A 139 0.44 13.76 -5.25
N ALA A 140 1.65 14.31 -5.23
CA ALA A 140 2.26 14.88 -4.03
C ALA A 140 1.47 16.08 -3.48
N LYS A 141 0.93 16.95 -4.35
CA LYS A 141 0.10 18.08 -3.92
C LYS A 141 -1.22 17.62 -3.34
N GLN A 142 -1.87 16.64 -3.98
CA GLN A 142 -3.14 16.11 -3.48
C GLN A 142 -2.92 15.33 -2.18
N PHE A 143 -1.87 14.54 -2.09
CA PHE A 143 -1.47 13.85 -0.87
C PHE A 143 -1.21 14.82 0.29
N ALA A 144 -0.47 15.90 0.02
CA ALA A 144 -0.22 16.97 0.99
C ALA A 144 -1.52 17.55 1.55
N ARG A 145 -2.50 17.82 0.68
CA ARG A 145 -3.82 18.31 1.08
C ARG A 145 -4.64 17.28 1.85
N ILE A 146 -4.55 16.00 1.48
CA ILE A 146 -5.30 14.94 2.15
C ILE A 146 -4.87 14.80 3.61
N PHE A 147 -3.56 14.89 3.87
CA PHE A 147 -2.95 14.64 5.17
C PHE A 147 -2.48 15.89 5.91
N ASP A 148 -2.76 17.09 5.39
CA ASP A 148 -2.33 18.37 5.98
C ASP A 148 -0.79 18.43 6.17
N LEU A 149 -0.06 18.01 5.13
CA LEU A 149 1.41 17.99 5.09
C LEU A 149 1.93 19.09 4.17
N ASP A 150 3.19 19.46 4.33
CA ASP A 150 3.86 20.28 3.33
C ASP A 150 4.17 19.45 2.05
N PRO A 151 4.29 20.10 0.87
CA PRO A 151 4.51 19.39 -0.40
C PRO A 151 5.80 18.56 -0.45
N TYR A 152 6.84 18.96 0.27
CA TYR A 152 8.12 18.25 0.28
C TYR A 152 8.00 16.93 1.06
N THR A 153 7.45 16.99 2.28
CA THR A 153 7.18 15.80 3.09
C THR A 153 6.24 14.85 2.38
N ALA A 154 5.14 15.36 1.78
CA ALA A 154 4.20 14.55 1.02
C ALA A 154 4.88 13.79 -0.14
N ARG A 155 5.75 14.46 -0.90
CA ARG A 155 6.49 13.84 -2.01
C ARG A 155 7.39 12.70 -1.55
N MET A 156 7.98 12.81 -0.36
CA MET A 156 8.84 11.78 0.23
C MET A 156 8.07 10.56 0.73
N GLN A 157 6.80 10.73 1.10
CA GLN A 157 5.93 9.62 1.52
C GLN A 157 5.42 8.79 0.34
N LEU A 158 5.28 9.40 -0.85
CA LEU A 158 4.78 8.70 -2.03
C LEU A 158 5.81 7.72 -2.61
N PRO A 159 5.52 6.40 -2.66
CA PRO A 159 6.45 5.42 -3.20
C PRO A 159 6.53 5.50 -4.73
N SER A 160 7.70 5.15 -5.27
CA SER A 160 7.94 5.13 -6.73
C SER A 160 8.06 3.75 -7.33
N ARG A 161 8.35 2.73 -6.51
CA ARG A 161 8.66 1.38 -6.99
C ARG A 161 8.01 0.29 -6.15
N ASP A 162 8.09 0.43 -4.83
CA ASP A 162 7.66 -0.60 -3.90
C ASP A 162 6.43 -0.16 -3.10
N TRP A 163 5.70 -1.10 -2.50
CA TRP A 163 4.61 -0.75 -1.60
C TRP A 163 5.15 -0.07 -0.34
N ARG A 164 4.39 0.89 0.18
CA ARG A 164 4.69 1.54 1.46
C ARG A 164 3.56 1.30 2.44
N LEU A 165 3.90 0.76 3.62
CA LEU A 165 2.98 0.78 4.76
C LEU A 165 2.90 2.23 5.26
N TYR A 166 1.78 2.89 5.01
CA TYR A 166 1.66 4.33 5.27
C TYR A 166 0.97 4.65 6.59
N ARG A 167 -0.05 3.87 6.98
CA ARG A 167 -0.78 4.13 8.22
C ARG A 167 -1.50 2.89 8.75
N THR A 168 -1.58 2.78 10.08
CA THR A 168 -2.44 1.84 10.80
C THR A 168 -3.46 2.61 11.64
N GLY A 169 -4.65 2.05 11.86
CA GLY A 169 -5.70 2.74 12.60
C GLY A 169 -7.04 2.04 12.51
N LEU A 170 -8.12 2.75 12.82
CA LEU A 170 -9.48 2.23 12.66
C LEU A 170 -9.79 2.05 11.17
N LEU A 171 -10.32 0.88 10.80
CA LEU A 171 -10.54 0.53 9.39
C LEU A 171 -11.42 1.54 8.66
N GLY A 172 -12.53 1.98 9.28
CA GLY A 172 -13.43 2.96 8.69
C GLY A 172 -12.79 4.34 8.47
N GLU A 173 -11.89 4.78 9.35
CA GLU A 173 -11.12 6.01 9.13
C GLU A 173 -10.16 5.85 7.95
N LEU A 174 -9.45 4.72 7.87
CA LEU A 174 -8.53 4.46 6.77
C LEU A 174 -9.23 4.32 5.43
N GLN A 175 -10.46 3.81 5.40
CA GLN A 175 -11.28 3.76 4.19
C GLN A 175 -11.61 5.17 3.67
N VAL A 176 -11.96 6.11 4.54
CA VAL A 176 -12.18 7.52 4.14
C VAL A 176 -10.92 8.13 3.51
N TYR A 177 -9.74 7.84 4.07
CA TYR A 177 -8.48 8.27 3.46
C TYR A 177 -8.20 7.59 2.13
N ALA A 178 -8.45 6.28 2.02
CA ALA A 178 -8.24 5.53 0.78
C ALA A 178 -9.15 6.04 -0.35
N GLU A 179 -10.42 6.32 -0.05
CA GLU A 179 -11.37 6.90 -1.00
C GLU A 179 -10.88 8.26 -1.51
N ALA A 180 -10.41 9.13 -0.60
CA ALA A 180 -9.86 10.44 -0.96
C ALA A 180 -8.59 10.33 -1.83
N LEU A 181 -7.71 9.36 -1.53
CA LEU A 181 -6.51 9.12 -2.33
C LEU A 181 -6.89 8.61 -3.73
N GLN A 182 -7.79 7.63 -3.82
CA GLN A 182 -8.24 7.04 -5.06
C GLN A 182 -8.99 8.04 -5.96
N SER A 183 -9.78 8.97 -5.38
CA SER A 183 -10.42 10.04 -6.15
C SER A 183 -9.44 10.99 -6.82
N HIS A 184 -8.21 11.05 -6.30
CA HIS A 184 -7.09 11.80 -6.88
C HIS A 184 -6.10 10.90 -7.63
N GLN A 185 -6.51 9.69 -8.01
CA GLN A 185 -5.71 8.73 -8.76
C GLN A 185 -4.42 8.30 -8.05
N ILE A 186 -4.36 8.45 -6.73
CA ILE A 186 -3.26 7.93 -5.91
C ILE A 186 -3.60 6.47 -5.58
N PRO A 187 -2.86 5.49 -6.10
CA PRO A 187 -3.18 4.08 -5.93
C PRO A 187 -2.84 3.65 -4.50
N CYS A 188 -3.84 3.13 -3.81
CA CYS A 188 -3.71 2.63 -2.46
C CYS A 188 -4.81 1.60 -2.17
N PHE A 189 -4.60 0.79 -1.14
CA PHE A 189 -5.61 -0.13 -0.64
C PHE A 189 -5.56 -0.24 0.88
N CYS A 190 -6.71 -0.61 1.45
CA CYS A 190 -6.86 -0.87 2.88
C CYS A 190 -7.20 -2.34 3.09
N VAL A 191 -6.61 -2.95 4.10
CA VAL A 191 -6.94 -4.32 4.54
C VAL A 191 -7.28 -4.33 6.03
N ASP A 192 -8.19 -5.22 6.42
CA ASP A 192 -8.50 -5.48 7.83
C ASP A 192 -7.34 -6.26 8.48
N GLU A 193 -6.81 -5.73 9.59
CA GLU A 193 -5.75 -6.36 10.36
C GLU A 193 -6.14 -7.78 10.82
N LYS A 194 -7.41 -8.01 11.17
CA LYS A 194 -7.91 -9.34 11.55
C LYS A 194 -7.91 -10.31 10.37
N ALA A 195 -8.31 -9.85 9.19
CA ALA A 195 -8.30 -10.67 7.99
C ALA A 195 -6.85 -11.08 7.63
N VAL A 196 -5.92 -10.12 7.72
CA VAL A 196 -4.48 -10.37 7.54
C VAL A 196 -3.96 -11.41 8.53
N GLN A 197 -4.34 -11.31 9.82
CA GLN A 197 -3.94 -12.28 10.84
C GLN A 197 -4.58 -13.67 10.68
N ALA A 198 -5.77 -13.74 10.08
CA ALA A 198 -6.51 -14.98 9.88
C ALA A 198 -5.99 -15.85 8.72
N VAL A 199 -5.14 -15.30 7.84
CA VAL A 199 -4.57 -16.04 6.71
C VAL A 199 -3.67 -17.16 7.23
N LYS A 200 -4.05 -18.40 6.90
CA LYS A 200 -3.29 -19.59 7.31
C LYS A 200 -2.06 -19.74 6.43
N THR A 201 -0.90 -19.97 7.05
CA THR A 201 0.34 -20.26 6.34
C THR A 201 0.80 -21.67 6.69
N PHE A 202 1.15 -22.46 5.67
CA PHE A 202 1.70 -23.81 5.83
C PHE A 202 3.11 -23.83 5.25
N THR A 203 4.10 -24.20 6.06
CA THR A 203 5.49 -24.32 5.60
C THR A 203 5.68 -25.63 4.86
N ILE A 204 6.00 -25.58 3.57
CA ILE A 204 6.32 -26.77 2.78
C ILE A 204 7.68 -27.32 3.25
N LYS A 205 7.71 -28.61 3.58
CA LYS A 205 8.93 -29.37 3.86
C LYS A 205 9.49 -29.98 2.60
N HIS A 206 8.65 -30.61 1.77
CA HIS A 206 9.04 -31.10 0.44
C HIS A 206 7.80 -31.36 -0.43
N PHE A 207 8.00 -31.42 -1.74
CA PHE A 207 7.02 -31.97 -2.68
C PHE A 207 7.11 -33.50 -2.69
N GLN A 208 6.01 -34.17 -2.36
CA GLN A 208 5.88 -35.63 -2.50
C GLN A 208 5.67 -36.02 -3.97
N SER A 209 4.86 -35.26 -4.69
CA SER A 209 4.67 -35.35 -6.15
C SER A 209 4.46 -33.95 -6.72
N VAL A 210 4.72 -33.78 -8.02
CA VAL A 210 4.52 -32.52 -8.74
C VAL A 210 3.67 -32.65 -10.01
N ASP A 211 3.37 -33.89 -10.40
CA ASP A 211 2.63 -34.26 -11.61
C ASP A 211 1.68 -35.44 -11.29
N PRO A 212 0.42 -35.45 -11.77
CA PRO A 212 -0.28 -34.36 -12.48
C PRO A 212 -0.60 -33.15 -11.60
N ASP A 213 -0.91 -33.39 -10.32
CA ASP A 213 -1.17 -32.35 -9.33
C ASP A 213 -0.13 -32.43 -8.20
N PRO A 214 0.40 -31.28 -7.74
CA PRO A 214 1.36 -31.27 -6.65
C PRO A 214 0.74 -31.72 -5.33
N ILE A 215 1.45 -32.62 -4.66
CA ILE A 215 1.20 -33.03 -3.28
C ILE A 215 2.40 -32.57 -2.46
N VAL A 216 2.14 -31.72 -1.45
CA VAL A 216 3.18 -31.21 -0.54
C VAL A 216 3.03 -31.83 0.84
N ILE A 217 4.16 -32.15 1.46
CA ILE A 217 4.25 -32.34 2.90
C ILE A 217 4.53 -30.98 3.51
N CYS A 218 3.65 -30.51 4.38
CA CYS A 218 3.71 -29.18 4.97
C CYS A 218 3.45 -29.21 6.47
N GLU A 219 3.86 -28.14 7.15
CA GLU A 219 3.73 -27.96 8.59
C GLU A 219 2.87 -26.74 8.89
N ASN A 220 1.96 -26.84 9.86
CA ASN A 220 1.15 -25.72 10.33
C ASN A 220 1.85 -24.91 11.44
N ASP A 221 1.14 -23.93 11.98
CA ASP A 221 1.59 -23.05 13.06
C ASP A 221 1.84 -23.75 14.40
N ARG A 222 1.32 -24.97 14.57
CA ARG A 222 1.50 -25.83 15.75
C ARG A 222 2.55 -26.91 15.54
N HIS A 223 3.37 -26.79 14.50
CA HIS A 223 4.38 -27.78 14.13
C HIS A 223 3.84 -29.16 13.77
N GLN A 224 2.57 -29.22 13.35
CA GLN A 224 1.95 -30.47 12.93
C GLN A 224 2.17 -30.67 11.44
N LEU A 225 2.76 -31.81 11.09
CA LEU A 225 2.90 -32.25 9.71
C LEU A 225 1.55 -32.66 9.14
N GLY A 226 1.33 -32.33 7.88
CA GLY A 226 0.19 -32.74 7.10
C GLY A 226 0.54 -32.81 5.62
N THR A 227 -0.45 -33.24 4.84
CA THR A 227 -0.34 -33.36 3.39
C THR A 227 -1.39 -32.48 2.75
N LEU A 228 -1.02 -31.74 1.71
CA LEU A 228 -1.95 -30.92 0.94
C LEU A 228 -1.72 -31.15 -0.55
N ALA A 229 -2.79 -31.57 -1.24
CA ALA A 229 -2.84 -31.66 -2.69
C ALA A 229 -3.53 -30.43 -3.27
N PHE A 230 -3.00 -29.85 -4.33
CA PHE A 230 -3.57 -28.69 -5.04
C PHE A 230 -3.23 -28.74 -6.52
N ARG A 231 -3.89 -27.93 -7.35
CA ARG A 231 -3.53 -27.76 -8.77
C ARG A 231 -2.68 -26.52 -8.94
N TRP A 232 -1.69 -26.55 -9.82
CA TRP A 232 -0.87 -25.36 -10.11
C TRP A 232 -1.69 -24.14 -10.54
N ALA A 233 -2.81 -24.36 -11.23
CA ALA A 233 -3.75 -23.31 -11.65
C ALA A 233 -4.47 -22.61 -10.47
N GLU A 234 -4.48 -23.19 -9.27
CA GLU A 234 -5.04 -22.55 -8.07
C GLU A 234 -4.11 -21.48 -7.49
N VAL A 235 -2.83 -21.47 -7.89
CA VAL A 235 -1.87 -20.47 -7.42
C VAL A 235 -2.13 -19.15 -8.13
N SER A 236 -2.75 -18.20 -7.43
CA SER A 236 -3.08 -16.89 -8.00
C SER A 236 -1.93 -15.90 -7.93
N GLN A 237 -1.07 -16.03 -6.92
CA GLN A 237 0.02 -15.12 -6.66
C GLN A 237 1.25 -15.87 -6.13
N ARG A 238 2.42 -15.31 -6.43
CA ARG A 238 3.71 -15.68 -5.85
C ARG A 238 4.32 -14.47 -5.16
N VAL A 239 4.67 -14.60 -3.89
CA VAL A 239 5.34 -13.54 -3.13
C VAL A 239 6.76 -13.98 -2.80
N LEU A 240 7.75 -13.20 -3.23
CA LEU A 240 9.16 -13.48 -3.08
C LEU A 240 9.78 -12.47 -2.12
N GLY A 241 10.74 -12.94 -1.34
CA GLY A 241 11.55 -12.10 -0.47
C GLY A 241 12.67 -12.89 0.17
N ALA A 242 13.42 -12.23 1.04
CA ALA A 242 14.44 -12.88 1.84
C ALA A 242 14.52 -12.20 3.20
N VAL A 243 14.75 -12.98 4.25
CA VAL A 243 14.93 -12.47 5.62
C VAL A 243 16.38 -12.65 6.07
N PRO A 244 16.93 -11.74 6.89
CA PRO A 244 18.33 -11.81 7.28
C PRO A 244 18.57 -12.96 8.27
N VAL A 245 19.76 -13.54 8.20
CA VAL A 245 20.38 -14.35 9.26
C VAL A 245 21.43 -13.46 9.91
N VAL A 246 21.26 -13.20 11.21
CA VAL A 246 22.12 -12.32 11.99
C VAL A 246 22.92 -13.10 13.01
N GLU A 247 24.19 -12.75 13.14
CA GLU A 247 25.09 -13.24 14.17
C GLU A 247 25.67 -12.09 15.00
N SER A 248 26.05 -12.39 16.23
CA SER A 248 26.66 -11.41 17.14
C SER A 248 28.17 -11.49 17.00
N VAL A 249 28.76 -10.48 16.36
CA VAL A 249 30.19 -10.36 16.16
C VAL A 249 30.82 -9.50 17.25
N ILE A 250 32.06 -9.81 17.59
CA ILE A 250 32.89 -8.97 18.45
C ILE A 250 33.54 -7.92 17.57
N ASP A 251 33.33 -6.66 17.90
CA ASP A 251 33.90 -5.49 17.23
C ASP A 251 34.65 -4.63 18.27
N LEU A 252 35.54 -3.75 17.81
CA LEU A 252 36.23 -2.80 18.68
C LEU A 252 35.66 -1.40 18.42
N ASN A 253 35.20 -0.73 19.48
CA ASN A 253 34.78 0.65 19.33
C ASN A 253 35.98 1.58 19.06
N ALA A 254 35.73 2.85 18.75
CA ALA A 254 36.76 3.85 18.47
C ALA A 254 37.80 4.06 19.60
N ARG A 255 37.57 3.48 20.79
CA ARG A 255 38.48 3.51 21.95
C ARG A 255 39.15 2.15 22.21
N GLY A 256 39.04 1.19 21.29
CA GLY A 256 39.63 -0.14 21.42
C GLY A 256 38.91 -1.07 22.42
N GLN A 257 37.68 -0.76 22.83
CA GLN A 257 36.91 -1.64 23.72
C GLN A 257 36.07 -2.61 22.90
N ILE A 258 36.03 -3.87 23.36
CA ILE A 258 35.19 -4.92 22.80
C ILE A 258 33.72 -4.53 22.96
N VAL A 259 33.03 -4.38 21.83
CA VAL A 259 31.59 -4.21 21.73
C VAL A 259 31.01 -5.37 20.92
N ARG A 260 29.85 -5.88 21.34
CA ARG A 260 29.11 -6.87 20.54
C ARG A 260 28.17 -6.14 19.59
N ARG A 261 28.21 -6.48 18.31
CA ARG A 261 27.34 -5.94 17.29
C ARG A 261 26.64 -7.07 16.55
N ASP A 262 25.37 -6.88 16.25
CA ASP A 262 24.67 -7.80 15.35
C ASP A 262 25.03 -7.45 13.90
N GLN A 263 25.46 -8.47 13.15
CA GLN A 263 25.81 -8.35 11.73
C GLN A 263 25.01 -9.38 10.94
N THR A 264 24.39 -8.94 9.85
CA THR A 264 23.76 -9.83 8.87
C THR A 264 24.84 -10.63 8.17
N GLN A 265 24.80 -11.95 8.32
CA GLN A 265 25.72 -12.90 7.69
C GLN A 265 25.20 -13.39 6.35
N ASP A 266 23.89 -13.65 6.28
CA ASP A 266 23.27 -14.23 5.09
C ASP A 266 21.79 -13.81 4.98
N TRP A 267 21.16 -14.17 3.87
CA TRP A 267 19.76 -13.92 3.57
C TRP A 267 19.07 -15.22 3.16
N VAL A 268 18.07 -15.64 3.93
CA VAL A 268 17.27 -16.82 3.60
C VAL A 268 16.11 -16.40 2.71
N PRO A 269 16.06 -16.86 1.44
CA PRO A 269 14.94 -16.57 0.55
C PRO A 269 13.70 -17.37 0.92
N LEU A 270 12.55 -16.78 0.59
CA LEU A 270 11.23 -17.35 0.74
C LEU A 270 10.42 -17.17 -0.53
N VAL A 271 9.51 -18.11 -0.78
CA VAL A 271 8.48 -18.02 -1.80
C VAL A 271 7.15 -18.46 -1.21
N ASP A 272 6.19 -17.56 -1.16
CA ASP A 272 4.81 -17.85 -0.76
C ASP A 272 3.94 -18.05 -2.00
N LEU A 273 3.24 -19.18 -2.06
CA LEU A 273 2.24 -19.52 -3.06
C LEU A 273 0.86 -19.27 -2.48
N HIS A 274 0.09 -18.38 -3.09
CA HIS A 274 -1.23 -18.01 -2.58
C HIS A 274 -2.31 -18.86 -3.22
N LEU A 275 -3.10 -19.56 -2.38
CA LEU A 275 -4.26 -20.35 -2.79
C LEU A 275 -5.51 -19.69 -2.19
N PRO A 276 -6.02 -18.60 -2.81
CA PRO A 276 -7.08 -17.77 -2.25
C PRO A 276 -8.38 -18.54 -2.03
N ASP A 277 -8.76 -19.41 -2.97
CA ASP A 277 -9.97 -20.23 -2.88
C ASP A 277 -9.92 -21.23 -1.70
N ARG A 278 -8.70 -21.55 -1.22
CA ARG A 278 -8.47 -22.38 -0.04
C ARG A 278 -8.21 -21.57 1.23
N GLY A 279 -8.15 -20.24 1.12
CA GLY A 279 -7.89 -19.35 2.25
C GLY A 279 -6.51 -19.53 2.89
N CYS A 280 -5.50 -19.99 2.12
CA CYS A 280 -4.19 -20.30 2.68
C CYS A 280 -3.01 -19.93 1.77
N ILE A 281 -1.84 -19.85 2.41
CA ILE A 281 -0.53 -19.62 1.80
C ILE A 281 0.32 -20.88 2.02
N LEU A 282 0.96 -21.36 0.97
CA LEU A 282 2.01 -22.38 1.07
C LEU A 282 3.38 -21.71 0.97
N ARG A 283 4.20 -21.82 2.03
CA ARG A 283 5.50 -21.16 2.15
C ARG A 283 6.63 -22.13 1.86
N LEU A 284 7.41 -21.82 0.84
CA LEU A 284 8.74 -22.38 0.62
C LEU A 284 9.77 -21.51 1.32
N CYS A 285 10.72 -22.14 2.01
CA CYS A 285 11.83 -21.45 2.66
C CYS A 285 13.11 -22.26 2.43
N GLU A 286 14.17 -21.61 1.92
CA GLU A 286 15.41 -22.31 1.58
C GLU A 286 15.96 -23.09 2.77
N SER A 287 15.95 -22.53 3.97
CA SER A 287 16.50 -23.19 5.18
C SER A 287 15.66 -24.36 5.70
N ALA A 288 14.37 -24.42 5.35
CA ALA A 288 13.43 -25.40 5.90
C ALA A 288 13.06 -26.53 4.93
N TYR A 289 13.32 -26.33 3.63
CA TYR A 289 13.03 -27.32 2.60
C TYR A 289 13.97 -28.54 2.71
N GLN A 290 13.43 -29.74 2.55
CA GLN A 290 14.11 -31.03 2.67
C GLN A 290 14.44 -31.57 1.28
N PHE A 291 15.56 -31.14 0.70
CA PHE A 291 15.97 -31.55 -0.66
C PHE A 291 16.40 -33.01 -0.78
N ASP A 292 16.68 -33.66 0.34
CA ASP A 292 16.95 -35.09 0.46
C ASP A 292 15.67 -35.94 0.44
N ARG A 293 14.49 -35.31 0.42
CA ARG A 293 13.18 -35.97 0.43
C ARG A 293 12.30 -35.49 -0.70
N GLY A 294 11.44 -36.39 -1.19
CA GLY A 294 10.46 -36.07 -2.22
C GLY A 294 11.07 -35.93 -3.61
N VAL A 295 10.51 -35.03 -4.41
CA VAL A 295 10.91 -34.80 -5.81
C VAL A 295 12.24 -34.06 -5.90
N ALA A 296 13.17 -34.60 -6.68
CA ALA A 296 14.42 -33.94 -7.01
C ALA A 296 14.24 -32.96 -8.18
N PHE A 297 14.75 -31.74 -8.02
CA PHE A 297 14.77 -30.71 -9.07
C PHE A 297 16.17 -30.62 -9.64
N ALA A 298 16.35 -31.11 -10.88
CA ALA A 298 17.62 -30.98 -11.58
C ALA A 298 17.82 -29.51 -12.01
N PRO A 299 18.99 -28.90 -11.75
CA PRO A 299 19.25 -27.55 -12.24
C PRO A 299 19.29 -27.57 -13.77
N MET A 300 18.59 -26.63 -14.41
CA MET A 300 18.58 -26.48 -15.87
C MET A 300 20.03 -26.33 -16.36
N GLY A 301 20.52 -27.31 -17.12
CA GLY A 301 21.89 -27.32 -17.65
C GLY A 301 22.81 -28.43 -17.11
N PHE A 302 22.36 -29.27 -16.16
CA PHE A 302 23.06 -30.53 -15.89
C PHE A 302 22.77 -31.53 -17.01
N SER A 303 23.52 -31.39 -18.11
CA SER A 303 23.82 -32.54 -18.95
C SER A 303 24.75 -33.46 -18.14
N PRO A 304 24.61 -34.79 -18.18
CA PRO A 304 25.52 -35.72 -17.49
C PRO A 304 27.01 -35.52 -17.82
N ASN A 305 27.31 -34.73 -18.86
CA ASN A 305 28.66 -34.53 -19.41
C ASN A 305 29.14 -33.07 -19.40
N SER A 306 28.55 -32.16 -18.64
CA SER A 306 28.96 -30.75 -18.63
C SER A 306 29.80 -30.40 -17.39
N PHE A 307 31.11 -30.38 -17.58
CA PHE A 307 32.13 -29.92 -16.64
C PHE A 307 31.91 -28.47 -16.18
N VAL A 308 31.59 -28.24 -14.88
CA VAL A 308 32.08 -27.07 -14.14
C VAL A 308 32.20 -27.41 -12.64
N GLN A 309 33.46 -27.46 -12.19
CA GLN A 309 33.96 -27.14 -10.85
C GLN A 309 33.20 -27.77 -9.67
N GLU A 310 33.49 -29.05 -9.48
CA GLU A 310 33.18 -29.86 -8.32
C GLU A 310 33.87 -29.28 -7.07
N LEU A 311 33.07 -29.02 -6.02
CA LEU A 311 33.51 -29.38 -4.67
C LEU A 311 33.61 -30.91 -4.63
N ASP A 312 34.58 -31.44 -3.88
CA ASP A 312 35.13 -32.82 -3.83
C ASP A 312 34.16 -34.03 -3.98
N ASP A 313 32.83 -33.85 -3.90
CA ASP A 313 31.84 -34.93 -3.87
C ASP A 313 30.75 -34.86 -4.98
N GLY A 314 30.81 -33.90 -5.91
CA GLY A 314 29.88 -33.84 -7.07
C GLY A 314 28.40 -33.56 -6.76
N ARG A 315 28.05 -33.19 -5.51
CA ARG A 315 26.67 -32.91 -5.09
C ARG A 315 26.31 -31.43 -5.26
N PRO A 316 25.08 -31.09 -5.76
CA PRO A 316 24.66 -29.70 -5.89
C PRO A 316 24.51 -29.05 -4.51
N THR A 317 24.93 -27.79 -4.39
CA THR A 317 24.74 -27.01 -3.15
C THR A 317 23.25 -26.77 -2.88
N ARG A 318 22.89 -26.53 -1.61
CA ARG A 318 21.51 -26.17 -1.21
C ARG A 318 20.97 -24.98 -2.01
N ARG A 319 21.83 -23.99 -2.27
CA ARG A 319 21.50 -22.80 -3.06
C ARG A 319 21.17 -23.15 -4.51
N THR A 320 21.94 -24.05 -5.11
CA THR A 320 21.70 -24.55 -6.47
C THR A 320 20.36 -25.31 -6.54
N GLN A 321 20.08 -26.17 -5.56
CA GLN A 321 18.81 -26.91 -5.48
C GLN A 321 17.61 -25.98 -5.28
N TRP A 322 17.75 -24.95 -4.43
CA TRP A 322 16.73 -23.93 -4.22
C TRP A 322 16.41 -23.17 -5.51
N ASN A 323 17.43 -22.73 -6.24
CA ASN A 323 17.24 -22.01 -7.51
C ASN A 323 16.52 -22.90 -8.55
N ALA A 324 16.84 -24.19 -8.61
CA ALA A 324 16.15 -25.15 -9.46
C ALA A 324 14.67 -25.29 -9.09
N LEU A 325 14.37 -25.44 -7.78
CA LEU A 325 13.01 -25.50 -7.27
C LEU A 325 12.20 -24.23 -7.59
N VAL A 326 12.74 -23.04 -7.31
CA VAL A 326 12.04 -21.78 -7.58
C VAL A 326 11.79 -21.59 -9.08
N THR A 327 12.75 -21.98 -9.92
CA THR A 327 12.60 -21.97 -11.38
C THR A 327 11.48 -22.91 -11.84
N PHE A 328 11.47 -24.14 -11.31
CA PHE A 328 10.41 -25.10 -11.60
C PHE A 328 9.03 -24.57 -11.20
N VAL A 329 8.88 -24.05 -9.97
CA VAL A 329 7.62 -23.47 -9.50
C VAL A 329 7.18 -22.31 -10.40
N ALA A 330 8.12 -21.46 -10.84
CA ALA A 330 7.83 -20.37 -11.76
C ALA A 330 7.29 -20.85 -13.11
N GLN A 331 7.83 -21.95 -13.64
CA GLN A 331 7.38 -22.57 -14.88
C GLN A 331 5.98 -23.20 -14.74
N GLN A 332 5.65 -23.76 -13.57
CA GLN A 332 4.33 -24.35 -13.30
C GLN A 332 3.24 -23.30 -13.05
N THR A 333 3.61 -22.09 -12.63
CA THR A 333 2.67 -21.00 -12.34
C THR A 333 2.94 -19.75 -13.19
N PRO A 334 2.90 -19.85 -14.53
CA PRO A 334 3.26 -18.74 -15.41
C PRO A 334 2.25 -17.58 -15.35
N ILE A 335 0.99 -17.88 -15.03
CA ILE A 335 -0.10 -16.89 -14.94
C ILE A 335 -0.20 -16.23 -13.55
N ALA A 336 0.51 -16.74 -12.54
CA ALA A 336 0.43 -16.22 -11.19
C ALA A 336 1.08 -14.84 -11.10
N ARG A 337 0.39 -13.87 -10.47
CA ARG A 337 0.94 -12.53 -10.24
C ARG A 337 2.14 -12.60 -9.31
N VAL A 338 3.23 -11.94 -9.68
CA VAL A 338 4.47 -11.95 -8.90
C VAL A 338 4.60 -10.67 -8.08
N PHE A 339 4.89 -10.82 -6.79
CA PHE A 339 5.25 -9.75 -5.86
C PHE A 339 6.68 -10.01 -5.36
N ASP A 340 7.66 -9.28 -5.86
CA ASP A 340 9.09 -9.48 -5.58
C ASP A 340 9.75 -8.28 -4.88
N ARG A 341 8.94 -7.31 -4.45
CA ARG A 341 9.38 -6.01 -3.92
C ARG A 341 9.32 -5.94 -2.40
N PHE A 342 9.68 -7.04 -1.74
CA PHE A 342 9.67 -7.12 -0.28
C PHE A 342 10.61 -6.09 0.39
N THR A 343 11.83 -5.90 -0.12
CA THR A 343 12.84 -5.07 0.54
C THR A 343 12.37 -3.63 0.76
N GLY A 344 11.86 -2.97 -0.28
CA GLY A 344 11.36 -1.59 -0.15
C GLY A 344 10.12 -1.49 0.74
N PHE A 345 9.27 -2.51 0.76
CA PHE A 345 8.17 -2.59 1.72
C PHE A 345 8.67 -2.71 3.15
N ALA A 346 9.62 -3.61 3.40
CA ALA A 346 10.18 -3.90 4.72
C ALA A 346 10.79 -2.64 5.36
N GLU A 347 11.54 -1.84 4.60
CA GLU A 347 12.13 -0.58 5.07
C GLU A 347 11.10 0.34 5.74
N THR A 348 9.88 0.38 5.22
CA THR A 348 8.79 1.22 5.76
C THR A 348 7.95 0.50 6.81
N ALA A 349 7.84 -0.82 6.72
CA ALA A 349 7.05 -1.63 7.66
C ALA A 349 7.75 -1.76 9.03
N LEU A 350 9.08 -1.76 9.06
CA LEU A 350 9.88 -1.91 10.29
C LEU A 350 9.65 -0.80 11.32
N ASP A 351 9.19 0.37 10.88
CA ASP A 351 8.79 1.48 11.76
C ASP A 351 7.51 1.15 12.57
N TYR A 352 6.68 0.20 12.11
CA TYR A 352 5.42 -0.20 12.74
C TYR A 352 5.60 -1.35 13.74
N ARG A 353 6.48 -1.14 14.72
CA ARG A 353 6.90 -2.18 15.70
C ARG A 353 5.72 -2.83 16.40
N GLU A 354 4.73 -2.06 16.85
CA GLU A 354 3.54 -2.59 17.54
C GLU A 354 2.67 -3.49 16.65
N LEU A 355 2.60 -3.22 15.35
CA LEU A 355 1.91 -4.10 14.41
C LEU A 355 2.71 -5.40 14.24
N LEU A 356 4.00 -5.28 13.97
CA LEU A 356 4.89 -6.41 13.71
C LEU A 356 5.01 -7.35 14.92
N ASP A 357 5.14 -6.79 16.12
CA ASP A 357 5.30 -7.55 17.37
C ASP A 357 4.02 -8.36 17.73
N ARG A 358 2.86 -8.06 17.10
CA ARG A 358 1.59 -8.80 17.25
C ARG A 358 1.41 -9.92 16.22
N LEU A 359 2.23 -9.96 15.17
CA LEU A 359 2.12 -10.96 14.12
C LEU A 359 2.90 -12.21 14.51
N ASN A 360 2.30 -13.38 14.31
CA ASN A 360 3.05 -14.62 14.24
C ASN A 360 3.52 -14.82 12.78
N PRO A 361 4.82 -14.66 12.50
CA PRO A 361 5.30 -14.68 11.12
C PRO A 361 5.43 -16.08 10.53
N GLN A 362 5.56 -17.12 11.37
CA GLN A 362 5.73 -18.51 10.93
C GLN A 362 6.87 -18.64 9.89
N ILE A 363 8.01 -18.02 10.20
CA ILE A 363 9.21 -18.09 9.36
C ILE A 363 10.12 -19.20 9.93
N PRO A 364 10.38 -20.27 9.17
CA PRO A 364 11.13 -21.42 9.65
C PRO A 364 12.66 -21.18 9.52
N VAL A 365 13.12 -20.05 10.05
CA VAL A 365 14.54 -19.69 10.15
C VAL A 365 14.93 -19.74 11.63
N PRO A 366 15.92 -20.56 12.01
CA PRO A 366 16.39 -20.62 13.40
C PRO A 366 16.83 -19.23 13.90
N ARG A 367 16.29 -18.81 15.05
CA ARG A 367 16.61 -17.53 15.71
C ARG A 367 17.33 -17.78 17.03
N ARG A 368 18.37 -16.99 17.32
CA ARG A 368 19.20 -17.13 18.53
C ARG A 368 18.40 -17.14 19.84
N ASN A 369 17.37 -16.31 19.92
CA ASN A 369 16.55 -16.16 21.13
C ASN A 369 15.20 -16.91 21.03
N ALA A 370 15.05 -17.79 20.03
CA ALA A 370 13.78 -18.46 19.67
C ALA A 370 12.59 -17.50 19.41
N GLN A 371 12.82 -16.19 19.37
CA GLN A 371 11.83 -15.17 19.03
C GLN A 371 12.00 -14.75 17.57
N PRO A 372 10.89 -14.59 16.82
CA PRO A 372 10.96 -14.06 15.46
C PRO A 372 11.54 -12.65 15.41
N MET A 373 12.21 -12.33 14.31
CA MET A 373 12.68 -10.97 14.02
C MET A 373 11.57 -10.12 13.42
N ARG A 374 11.72 -8.79 13.44
CA ARG A 374 10.72 -7.91 12.83
C ARG A 374 10.69 -8.04 11.31
N GLU A 375 11.80 -8.42 10.71
CA GLU A 375 11.94 -8.74 9.29
C GLU A 375 11.12 -9.99 8.94
N ASP A 376 11.00 -10.96 9.86
CA ASP A 376 10.11 -12.12 9.71
C ASP A 376 8.64 -11.68 9.67
N ALA A 377 8.26 -10.83 10.64
CA ALA A 377 6.93 -10.24 10.72
C ALA A 377 6.62 -9.36 9.50
N ALA A 378 7.61 -8.61 9.00
CA ALA A 378 7.45 -7.77 7.82
C ALA A 378 7.20 -8.62 6.56
N PHE A 379 7.93 -9.74 6.37
CA PHE A 379 7.70 -10.63 5.24
C PHE A 379 6.32 -11.29 5.32
N ALA A 380 5.95 -11.81 6.50
CA ALA A 380 4.63 -12.38 6.71
C ALA A 380 3.53 -11.34 6.48
N LEU A 381 3.73 -10.11 6.91
CA LEU A 381 2.81 -9.01 6.64
C LEU A 381 2.70 -8.75 5.13
N TYR A 382 3.82 -8.61 4.42
CA TYR A 382 3.85 -8.35 2.97
C TYR A 382 3.08 -9.40 2.17
N SER A 383 3.28 -10.69 2.49
CA SER A 383 2.53 -11.78 1.86
C SER A 383 1.05 -11.77 2.24
N ARG A 384 0.71 -11.58 3.52
CA ARG A 384 -0.70 -11.61 3.95
C ARG A 384 -1.51 -10.41 3.47
N VAL A 385 -0.90 -9.21 3.37
CA VAL A 385 -1.59 -8.04 2.80
C VAL A 385 -1.78 -8.15 1.30
N SER A 386 -0.85 -8.78 0.56
CA SER A 386 -1.05 -9.10 -0.87
C SER A 386 -2.14 -10.15 -1.06
N PHE A 387 -2.22 -11.14 -0.16
CA PHE A 387 -3.29 -12.13 -0.14
C PHE A 387 -4.67 -11.51 0.12
N CYS A 388 -4.78 -10.59 1.08
CA CYS A 388 -6.04 -9.91 1.43
C CYS A 388 -6.36 -8.72 0.52
N ARG A 389 -5.50 -8.39 -0.43
CA ARG A 389 -5.70 -7.23 -1.30
C ARG A 389 -6.99 -7.43 -2.12
N PRO A 390 -7.92 -6.46 -2.11
CA PRO A 390 -9.08 -6.51 -3.01
C PRO A 390 -8.61 -6.62 -4.46
N ASN A 391 -9.25 -7.47 -5.26
CA ASN A 391 -8.88 -7.66 -6.67
C ASN A 391 -8.99 -6.32 -7.43
N SER A 392 -7.88 -5.60 -7.56
CA SER A 392 -7.76 -4.54 -8.57
C SER A 392 -7.64 -5.22 -9.93
N PRO A 393 -8.37 -4.75 -10.96
CA PRO A 393 -8.13 -5.21 -12.31
C PRO A 393 -6.63 -5.03 -12.62
N ILE A 394 -6.05 -6.07 -13.21
CA ILE A 394 -4.69 -6.07 -13.73
C ILE A 394 -4.61 -4.84 -14.65
N ARG A 395 -3.81 -3.83 -14.26
CA ARG A 395 -3.45 -2.72 -15.16
C ARG A 395 -2.27 -3.16 -15.99
#